data_AF-A0A2T3NPR4-F1
#
_entry.id   AF-A0A2T3NPR4-F1
#
_cell.length_a   1.000
_cell.length_b   1.000
_cell.length_c   1.000
_cell.angle_alpha   90.00
_cell.angle_beta   90.00
_cell.angle_gamma   90.00
#
_symmetry.space_group_name_H-M   'P 1'
#
loop_
_entity.id
_entity.type
_entity.pdbx_description
1 polymer ?
#
loop_
_entity_poly.entity_id
_entity_poly.type
_entity_poly.pdbx_seq_one_letter_code
_entity_poly.pdbx_strand_id
1 'polypeptide(L)'
;MAILEQVEELLAKSGKEFFSSTEIKNLMAEAYGTNPNSVLPPDYCYNRTNNGIDKSGMLKRKFLIRIESGQYRYVGFDYKFNGYVYQKPHGSKVETIVGFWKDGIYSEVRQPENDLEDLNGQTFIEGSTKQVTVNTYERNSAARQKCLDFHGYNCKVCDFDFAEVYGEIGKGFIHVHHIVQIANIKREYELDPVKDLVPLCPNCHAMVHRHNPAMHPDELRERLCQKNV
;
A
#
# COMPACT_ATOMS: atom_id res chain seq x y z
N MET A 1 10.48 11.93 28.80
CA MET A 1 10.24 11.69 27.36
C MET A 1 9.74 10.27 27.22
N ALA A 2 8.66 10.04 26.46
CA ALA A 2 8.17 8.68 26.23
C ALA A 2 9.15 7.90 25.33
N ILE A 3 9.18 6.56 25.41
CA ILE A 3 10.04 5.72 24.54
C ILE A 3 9.82 6.07 23.07
N LEU A 4 8.58 6.32 22.67
CA LEU A 4 8.20 6.73 21.32
C LEU A 4 8.92 8.02 20.88
N GLU A 5 9.01 9.03 21.74
CA GLU A 5 9.65 10.32 21.45
C GLU A 5 11.18 10.19 21.43
N GLN A 6 11.73 9.35 22.29
CA GLN A 6 13.16 9.05 22.32
C GLN A 6 13.62 8.35 21.03
N VAL A 7 12.84 7.37 20.56
CA VAL A 7 13.13 6.68 19.29
C VAL A 7 13.10 7.68 18.15
N GLU A 8 12.05 8.50 18.07
CA GLU A 8 11.89 9.46 16.98
C GLU A 8 13.04 10.49 16.96
N GLU A 9 13.39 11.06 18.11
CA GLU A 9 14.49 12.02 18.24
C GLU A 9 15.83 11.44 17.76
N LEU A 10 16.14 10.19 18.11
CA LEU A 10 17.39 9.54 17.68
C LEU A 10 17.43 9.30 16.18
N LEU A 11 16.34 8.79 15.60
CA LEU A 11 16.29 8.52 14.17
C LEU A 11 16.39 9.83 13.38
N ALA A 12 15.68 10.88 13.81
CA ALA A 12 15.76 12.22 13.23
C ALA A 12 17.19 12.77 13.23
N LYS A 13 17.89 12.67 14.37
CA LYS A 13 19.27 13.18 14.51
C LYS A 13 20.32 12.40 13.72
N SER A 14 20.07 11.13 13.44
CA SER A 14 21.05 10.28 12.75
C SER A 14 21.26 10.68 11.28
N GLY A 15 20.28 11.36 10.66
CA GLY A 15 20.29 11.69 9.23
C GLY A 15 20.22 10.48 8.28
N LYS A 16 20.09 9.25 8.81
CA LYS A 16 19.95 8.02 8.05
C LYS A 16 18.49 7.78 7.72
N GLU A 17 18.20 7.31 6.51
CA GLU A 17 16.82 7.05 6.08
C GLU A 17 16.33 5.64 6.48
N PHE A 18 17.21 4.63 6.46
CA PHE A 18 16.84 3.22 6.66
C PHE A 18 17.50 2.60 7.88
N PHE A 19 16.73 1.83 8.64
CA PHE A 19 17.19 1.18 9.87
C PHE A 19 16.71 -0.26 9.93
N SER A 20 17.54 -1.14 10.50
CA SER A 20 17.11 -2.45 10.96
C SER A 20 16.51 -2.37 12.36
N SER A 21 15.72 -3.38 12.74
CA SER A 21 15.17 -3.48 14.10
C SER A 21 16.28 -3.48 15.17
N THR A 22 17.38 -4.18 14.90
CA THR A 22 18.54 -4.27 15.81
C THR A 22 19.22 -2.91 15.98
N GLU A 23 19.41 -2.15 14.90
CA GLU A 23 20.01 -0.81 14.98
C GLU A 23 19.17 0.12 15.86
N ILE A 24 17.85 0.18 15.64
CA ILE A 24 16.95 1.03 16.44
C ILE A 24 17.05 0.68 17.93
N LYS A 25 17.06 -0.62 18.25
CA LYS A 25 17.18 -1.11 19.62
C LYS A 25 18.52 -0.75 20.27
N ASN A 26 19.62 -0.91 19.55
CA ASN A 26 20.95 -0.59 20.06
C ASN A 26 21.10 0.91 20.30
N LEU A 27 20.64 1.76 19.37
CA LEU A 27 20.64 3.21 19.54
C LEU A 27 19.90 3.65 20.82
N MET A 28 18.74 3.04 21.08
CA MET A 28 17.96 3.32 22.29
C MET A 28 18.63 2.85 23.58
N ALA A 29 19.29 1.70 23.55
CA ALA A 29 20.04 1.18 24.70
C ALA A 29 21.27 2.03 25.00
N GLU A 30 22.01 2.45 23.97
CA GLU A 30 23.23 3.26 24.10
C GLU A 30 22.93 4.69 24.57
N ALA A 31 21.93 5.35 24.00
CA ALA A 31 21.64 6.75 24.29
C ALA A 31 20.84 6.96 25.59
N TYR A 32 19.92 6.05 25.91
CA TYR A 32 18.97 6.24 27.02
C TYR A 32 18.96 5.08 28.03
N GLY A 33 19.81 4.05 27.88
CA GLY A 33 19.78 2.88 28.75
C GLY A 33 18.47 2.07 28.68
N THR A 34 17.72 2.22 27.58
CA THR A 34 16.40 1.58 27.44
C THR A 34 16.56 0.08 27.21
N ASN A 35 15.70 -0.74 27.82
CA ASN A 35 15.66 -2.18 27.55
C ASN A 35 15.30 -2.43 26.06
N PRO A 36 16.17 -3.08 25.27
CA PRO A 36 15.92 -3.38 23.86
C PRO A 36 14.61 -4.11 23.56
N ASN A 37 14.11 -4.90 24.52
CA ASN A 37 12.86 -5.65 24.36
C ASN A 37 11.60 -4.78 24.49
N SER A 38 11.73 -3.61 25.11
CA SER A 38 10.64 -2.62 25.22
C SER A 38 10.52 -1.74 23.97
N VAL A 39 11.47 -1.84 23.03
CA VAL A 39 11.45 -1.10 21.77
C VAL A 39 10.95 -2.03 20.66
N LEU A 40 9.74 -1.77 20.19
CA LEU A 40 9.09 -2.55 19.13
C LEU A 40 8.89 -1.67 17.89
N PRO A 41 9.85 -1.64 16.94
CA PRO A 41 9.74 -0.81 15.73
C PRO A 41 8.42 -0.95 14.94
N PRO A 42 7.79 -2.15 14.83
CA PRO A 42 6.46 -2.28 14.20
C PRO A 42 5.38 -1.39 14.84
N ASP A 43 5.48 -1.06 16.12
CA ASP A 43 4.49 -0.23 16.82
C ASP A 43 4.55 1.24 16.38
N TYR A 44 5.62 1.66 15.70
CA TYR A 44 5.81 3.01 15.18
C TYR A 44 5.55 3.12 13.67
N CYS A 45 5.15 2.02 13.02
CA CYS A 45 4.95 1.96 11.57
C CYS A 45 3.55 2.43 11.15
N TYR A 46 3.46 3.18 10.04
CA TYR A 46 2.19 3.50 9.39
C TYR A 46 1.52 2.25 8.79
N ASN A 47 2.31 1.36 8.17
CA ASN A 47 1.83 0.18 7.45
C ASN A 47 1.81 -1.11 8.31
N ARG A 48 2.01 -1.02 9.63
CA ARG A 48 1.92 -2.18 10.53
C ARG A 48 1.21 -1.82 11.83
N THR A 49 0.44 -2.77 12.34
CA THR A 49 -0.15 -2.69 13.67
C THR A 49 -0.09 -4.03 14.37
N ASN A 50 0.06 -3.99 15.70
CA ASN A 50 -0.03 -5.14 16.59
C ASN A 50 -1.37 -5.10 17.34
N ASN A 51 -1.79 -6.24 17.87
CA ASN A 51 -3.06 -6.35 18.59
C ASN A 51 -3.01 -5.44 19.84
N GLY A 52 -3.93 -4.47 19.94
CA GLY A 52 -4.05 -3.58 21.11
C GLY A 52 -3.56 -2.13 20.95
N ILE A 53 -3.05 -1.70 19.79
CA ILE A 53 -2.62 -0.29 19.58
C ILE A 53 -3.82 0.67 19.48
N ASP A 54 -4.98 0.16 19.06
CA ASP A 54 -6.13 0.96 18.64
C ASP A 54 -7.11 1.32 19.77
N LYS A 55 -6.60 1.71 20.95
CA LYS A 55 -7.47 2.21 22.04
C LYS A 55 -7.07 3.57 22.61
N SER A 56 -5.96 4.17 22.17
CA SER A 56 -5.36 5.34 22.84
C SER A 56 -4.95 6.52 21.95
N GLY A 57 -5.21 6.48 20.64
CA GLY A 57 -4.79 7.55 19.72
C GLY A 57 -3.35 7.43 19.18
N MET A 58 -2.64 6.33 19.47
CA MET A 58 -1.28 6.05 18.97
C MET A 58 -1.17 5.86 17.44
N LEU A 59 -2.28 5.66 16.73
CA LEU A 59 -2.27 5.60 15.27
C LEU A 59 -1.78 6.91 14.62
N LYS A 60 -1.94 8.06 15.29
CA LYS A 60 -1.49 9.37 14.77
C LYS A 60 -0.03 9.71 15.07
N ARG A 61 0.70 8.88 15.82
CA ARG A 61 2.11 9.10 16.17
C ARG A 61 3.02 8.02 15.58
N LYS A 62 2.78 7.69 14.31
CA LYS A 62 3.64 6.79 13.53
C LYS A 62 4.66 7.62 12.77
N PHE A 63 5.83 7.05 12.51
CA PHE A 63 6.93 7.76 11.83
C PHE A 63 7.87 6.80 11.08
N LEU A 64 7.52 5.53 11.03
CA LEU A 64 8.24 4.50 10.28
C LEU A 64 7.36 3.90 9.18
N ILE A 65 8.00 3.37 8.14
CA ILE A 65 7.38 2.48 7.16
C ILE A 65 8.23 1.21 7.11
N ARG A 66 7.61 0.04 7.31
CA ARG A 66 8.29 -1.24 7.17
C ARG A 66 8.40 -1.61 5.70
N ILE A 67 9.60 -1.90 5.22
CA ILE A 67 9.86 -2.31 3.83
C ILE A 67 10.10 -3.83 3.72
N GLU A 68 10.01 -4.38 2.51
CA GLU A 68 10.06 -5.84 2.25
C GLU A 68 11.34 -6.51 2.75
N SER A 69 12.48 -5.80 2.76
CA SER A 69 13.77 -6.29 3.26
C SER A 69 13.80 -6.52 4.78
N GLY A 70 12.72 -6.22 5.50
CA GLY A 70 12.65 -6.27 6.96
C GLY A 70 13.25 -5.04 7.65
N GLN A 71 13.66 -4.04 6.87
CA GLN A 71 14.10 -2.74 7.34
C GLN A 71 12.92 -1.77 7.54
N TYR A 72 13.23 -0.63 8.13
CA TYR A 72 12.32 0.45 8.46
C TYR A 72 12.85 1.75 7.86
N ARG A 73 12.02 2.42 7.05
CA ARG A 73 12.29 3.76 6.55
C ARG A 73 11.75 4.77 7.56
N TYR A 74 12.57 5.72 7.99
CA TYR A 74 12.16 6.84 8.82
C TYR A 74 11.53 7.93 7.95
N VAL A 75 10.33 8.39 8.34
CA VAL A 75 9.56 9.39 7.58
C VAL A 75 9.02 10.55 8.44
N GLY A 76 9.08 10.43 9.77
CA GLY A 76 8.59 11.46 10.70
C GLY A 76 7.07 11.41 10.96
N PHE A 77 6.62 12.15 11.97
CA PHE A 77 5.22 12.14 12.45
C PHE A 77 4.19 12.73 11.48
N ASP A 78 4.62 13.67 10.64
CA ASP A 78 3.74 14.41 9.74
C ASP A 78 3.71 13.81 8.32
N TYR A 79 4.24 12.60 8.15
CA TYR A 79 4.23 11.93 6.86
C TYR A 79 2.81 11.56 6.44
N LYS A 80 2.39 12.05 5.26
CA LYS A 80 1.10 11.73 4.66
C LYS A 80 1.17 10.35 3.99
N PHE A 81 1.14 9.31 4.81
CA PHE A 81 1.19 7.93 4.31
C PHE A 81 -0.05 7.60 3.48
N ASN A 82 0.19 6.88 2.37
CA ASN A 82 -0.83 6.31 1.50
C ASN A 82 -0.57 4.80 1.38
N GLY A 83 -1.47 3.97 1.88
CA GLY A 83 -1.27 2.53 1.83
C GLY A 83 -2.02 1.74 2.89
N TYR A 84 -1.96 0.42 2.77
CA TYR A 84 -2.66 -0.48 3.68
C TYR A 84 -1.92 -0.67 5.00
N VAL A 85 -2.69 -0.94 6.04
CA VAL A 85 -2.21 -1.32 7.36
C VAL A 85 -2.38 -2.81 7.54
N TYR A 86 -1.27 -3.48 7.77
CA TYR A 86 -1.20 -4.92 7.94
C TYR A 86 -1.06 -5.26 9.42
N GLN A 87 -1.77 -6.30 9.85
CA GLN A 87 -1.63 -6.92 11.15
C GLN A 87 -1.22 -8.38 10.96
N LYS A 88 -0.32 -8.88 11.81
CA LYS A 88 -0.01 -10.30 11.88
C LYS A 88 -0.50 -10.85 13.21
N PRO A 89 -1.65 -11.56 13.25
CA PRO A 89 -2.13 -12.18 14.49
C PRO A 89 -1.09 -13.14 15.06
N HIS A 90 -1.04 -13.23 16.39
CA HIS A 90 -0.12 -14.13 17.08
C HIS A 90 -0.36 -15.58 16.63
N GLY A 91 0.70 -16.30 16.24
CA GLY A 91 0.62 -17.66 15.71
C GLY A 91 0.21 -17.78 14.23
N SER A 92 -0.21 -16.70 13.57
CA SER A 92 -0.51 -16.72 12.14
C SER A 92 0.76 -16.59 11.30
N LYS A 93 0.84 -17.33 10.19
CA LYS A 93 1.84 -17.09 9.12
C LYS A 93 1.38 -16.02 8.13
N VAL A 94 0.09 -15.70 8.12
CA VAL A 94 -0.57 -14.82 7.16
C VAL A 94 -0.76 -13.43 7.80
N GLU A 95 -0.40 -12.38 7.06
CA GLU A 95 -0.73 -10.99 7.39
C GLU A 95 -2.14 -10.66 6.88
N THR A 96 -2.91 -9.95 7.69
CA THR A 96 -4.26 -9.49 7.36
C THR A 96 -4.30 -7.97 7.25
N ILE A 97 -5.09 -7.44 6.32
CA ILE A 97 -5.33 -6.00 6.22
C ILE A 97 -6.42 -5.62 7.21
N VAL A 98 -6.18 -4.55 7.95
CA VAL A 98 -7.08 -4.05 9.00
C VAL A 98 -7.43 -2.58 8.83
N GLY A 99 -6.72 -1.87 7.94
CA GLY A 99 -6.95 -0.46 7.69
C GLY A 99 -6.24 0.05 6.45
N PHE A 100 -6.49 1.31 6.13
CA PHE A 100 -5.91 2.02 5.00
C PHE A 100 -5.70 3.49 5.36
N TRP A 101 -4.58 4.05 4.91
CA TRP A 101 -4.30 5.48 5.00
C TRP A 101 -4.44 6.14 3.62
N LYS A 102 -5.12 7.28 3.59
CA LYS A 102 -5.22 8.18 2.43
C LYS A 102 -4.86 9.60 2.85
N ASP A 103 -3.79 10.15 2.31
CA ASP A 103 -3.25 11.47 2.62
C ASP A 103 -3.05 11.71 4.13
N GLY A 104 -2.62 10.67 4.86
CA GLY A 104 -2.47 10.72 6.32
C GLY A 104 -3.78 10.58 7.11
N ILE A 105 -4.90 10.27 6.46
CA ILE A 105 -6.19 9.98 7.10
C ILE A 105 -6.41 8.46 7.13
N TYR A 106 -6.54 7.89 8.34
CA TYR A 106 -6.76 6.46 8.55
C TYR A 106 -8.25 6.09 8.44
N SER A 107 -8.53 4.95 7.80
CA SER A 107 -9.84 4.29 7.73
C SER A 107 -9.69 2.80 8.06
N GLU A 108 -10.56 2.27 8.92
CA GLU A 108 -10.61 0.82 9.18
C GLU A 108 -11.15 0.05 7.97
N VAL A 109 -10.52 -1.08 7.65
CA VAL A 109 -10.99 -1.99 6.60
C VAL A 109 -11.58 -3.21 7.29
N ARG A 110 -12.90 -3.41 7.14
CA ARG A 110 -13.53 -4.68 7.53
C ARG A 110 -13.31 -5.70 6.42
N GLN A 111 -12.75 -6.85 6.77
CA GLN A 111 -12.62 -7.95 5.82
C GLN A 111 -14.00 -8.35 5.31
N PRO A 112 -14.21 -8.46 3.99
CA PRO A 112 -15.37 -9.16 3.48
C PRO A 112 -15.31 -10.63 3.93
N GLU A 113 -16.47 -11.22 4.20
CA GLU A 113 -16.59 -12.68 4.25
C GLU A 113 -16.13 -13.22 2.89
N ASN A 114 -15.12 -14.09 2.88
CA ASN A 114 -14.49 -14.59 1.66
C ASN A 114 -15.45 -15.50 0.88
N ASP A 115 -15.67 -15.19 -0.41
CA ASP A 115 -16.39 -16.04 -1.38
C ASP A 115 -15.43 -16.90 -2.24
N LEU A 116 -14.21 -17.17 -1.79
CA LEU A 116 -13.22 -17.92 -2.59
C LEU A 116 -13.17 -19.40 -2.16
N GLU A 117 -13.74 -20.24 -3.01
CA GLU A 117 -13.60 -21.69 -2.99
C GLU A 117 -12.14 -22.13 -3.14
N ASP A 118 -11.78 -23.13 -2.35
CA ASP A 118 -10.50 -23.81 -2.21
C ASP A 118 -10.13 -24.54 -3.52
N LEU A 119 -9.22 -23.97 -4.32
CA LEU A 119 -8.67 -24.65 -5.50
C LEU A 119 -7.52 -25.58 -5.09
N ASN A 120 -7.86 -26.66 -4.40
CA ASN A 120 -6.90 -27.72 -4.10
C ASN A 120 -7.07 -28.89 -5.09
N GLY A 121 -6.19 -28.91 -6.09
CA GLY A 121 -5.94 -30.04 -6.98
C GLY A 121 -6.67 -29.97 -8.31
N GLN A 122 -6.01 -29.51 -9.37
CA GLN A 122 -6.49 -29.76 -10.73
C GLN A 122 -5.35 -29.83 -11.76
N THR A 123 -5.42 -30.89 -12.55
CA THR A 123 -4.66 -31.16 -13.78
C THR A 123 -4.85 -30.03 -14.79
N PHE A 124 -3.77 -29.61 -15.45
CA PHE A 124 -3.80 -28.53 -16.43
C PHE A 124 -4.36 -29.03 -17.78
N ILE A 125 -5.63 -28.71 -18.07
CA ILE A 125 -6.23 -28.89 -19.40
C ILE A 125 -6.30 -27.52 -20.07
N GLU A 126 -5.48 -27.31 -21.11
CA GLU A 126 -5.50 -26.10 -21.95
C GLU A 126 -6.67 -26.13 -22.95
N GLY A 127 -7.20 -24.95 -23.31
CA GLY A 127 -8.23 -24.81 -24.35
C GLY A 127 -9.69 -24.84 -23.90
N SER A 128 -9.95 -24.90 -22.58
CA SER A 128 -11.32 -24.74 -22.07
C SER A 128 -11.78 -23.28 -22.16
N THR A 129 -12.90 -23.05 -22.85
CA THR A 129 -13.54 -21.74 -22.94
C THR A 129 -14.29 -21.45 -21.66
N LYS A 130 -13.68 -20.66 -20.77
CA LYS A 130 -14.38 -20.13 -19.60
C LYS A 130 -15.16 -18.89 -20.02
N GLN A 131 -16.49 -18.95 -19.98
CA GLN A 131 -17.30 -17.73 -20.01
C GLN A 131 -17.07 -16.98 -18.70
N VAL A 132 -16.25 -15.94 -18.75
CA VAL A 132 -16.11 -14.97 -17.67
C VAL A 132 -17.18 -13.91 -17.90
N THR A 133 -18.20 -13.88 -17.05
CA THR A 133 -19.13 -12.76 -16.99
C THR A 133 -18.31 -11.56 -16.50
N VAL A 134 -17.84 -10.73 -17.43
CA VAL A 134 -17.15 -9.49 -17.09
C VAL A 134 -18.21 -8.61 -16.45
N ASN A 135 -18.20 -8.50 -15.11
CA ASN A 135 -19.06 -7.58 -14.41
C ASN A 135 -18.85 -6.18 -15.02
N THR A 136 -19.93 -5.57 -15.49
CA THR A 136 -20.02 -4.23 -16.10
C THR A 136 -19.57 -3.09 -15.18
N TYR A 137 -18.95 -3.40 -14.03
CA TYR A 137 -18.17 -2.46 -13.24
C TYR A 137 -16.91 -1.98 -13.98
N GLU A 138 -16.49 -2.69 -15.04
CA GLU A 138 -15.69 -2.08 -16.09
C GLU A 138 -16.51 -1.04 -16.88
N ARG A 139 -16.09 0.24 -16.84
CA ARG A 139 -16.33 1.31 -17.84
C ARG A 139 -17.50 2.28 -17.58
N ASN A 140 -17.44 3.07 -16.51
CA ASN A 140 -17.89 4.45 -16.69
C ASN A 140 -16.81 5.18 -17.52
N SER A 141 -16.98 5.19 -18.84
CA SER A 141 -16.05 5.85 -19.77
C SER A 141 -15.88 7.34 -19.44
N ALA A 142 -16.92 7.98 -18.91
CA ALA A 142 -16.85 9.36 -18.44
C ALA A 142 -16.00 9.50 -17.18
N ALA A 143 -16.08 8.55 -16.23
CA ALA A 143 -15.19 8.55 -15.05
C ALA A 143 -13.73 8.29 -15.46
N ARG A 144 -13.49 7.32 -16.37
CA ARG A 144 -12.16 7.12 -16.96
C ARG A 144 -11.65 8.40 -17.60
N GLN A 145 -12.45 9.04 -18.44
CA GLN A 145 -12.03 10.26 -19.14
C GLN A 145 -11.75 11.39 -18.15
N LYS A 146 -12.62 11.63 -17.15
CA LYS A 146 -12.39 12.61 -16.09
C LYS A 146 -11.10 12.35 -15.30
N CYS A 147 -10.82 11.08 -14.99
CA CYS A 147 -9.54 10.69 -14.37
C CYS A 147 -8.37 11.10 -15.26
N LEU A 148 -8.42 10.80 -16.56
CA LEU A 148 -7.32 11.07 -17.49
C LEU A 148 -7.18 12.55 -17.83
N ASP A 149 -8.27 13.30 -17.92
CA ASP A 149 -8.28 14.75 -18.14
C ASP A 149 -7.58 15.47 -16.97
N PHE A 150 -7.73 14.95 -15.74
CA PHE A 150 -7.07 15.50 -14.56
C PHE A 150 -5.64 14.98 -14.38
N HIS A 151 -5.43 13.66 -14.46
CA HIS A 151 -4.16 13.02 -14.09
C HIS A 151 -3.15 12.89 -15.24
N GLY A 152 -3.61 12.99 -16.49
CA GLY A 152 -2.82 12.73 -17.68
C GLY A 152 -2.70 11.24 -18.04
N TYR A 153 -1.82 10.95 -19.01
CA TYR A 153 -1.61 9.60 -19.56
C TYR A 153 -0.29 8.95 -19.10
N ASN A 154 0.44 9.59 -18.19
CA ASN A 154 1.63 9.03 -17.57
C ASN A 154 1.23 8.07 -16.44
N CYS A 155 1.89 6.92 -16.37
CA CYS A 155 1.71 5.98 -15.27
C CYS A 155 2.10 6.62 -13.92
N LYS A 156 1.19 6.70 -12.95
CA LYS A 156 1.51 7.32 -11.64
C LYS A 156 2.54 6.56 -10.79
N VAL A 157 2.87 5.34 -11.18
CA VAL A 157 3.85 4.51 -10.47
C VAL A 157 5.24 4.65 -11.07
N CYS A 158 5.36 4.56 -12.40
CA CYS A 158 6.67 4.46 -13.07
C CYS A 158 6.91 5.51 -14.15
N ASP A 159 6.05 6.52 -14.21
CA ASP A 159 6.07 7.69 -15.10
C ASP A 159 6.09 7.39 -16.61
N PHE A 160 5.87 6.12 -16.98
CA PHE A 160 5.85 5.68 -18.37
C PHE A 160 4.68 6.29 -19.14
N ASP A 161 4.98 6.89 -20.28
CA ASP A 161 4.02 7.41 -21.26
C ASP A 161 4.10 6.60 -22.56
N PHE A 162 2.97 6.07 -23.00
CA PHE A 162 2.90 5.26 -24.21
C PHE A 162 3.04 6.07 -25.49
N ALA A 163 2.53 7.31 -25.53
CA ALA A 163 2.66 8.18 -26.69
C ALA A 163 4.11 8.64 -26.88
N GLU A 164 4.84 8.90 -25.80
CA GLU A 164 6.26 9.26 -25.88
C GLU A 164 7.12 8.10 -26.39
N VAL A 165 6.87 6.87 -25.94
CA VAL A 165 7.70 5.70 -26.27
C VAL A 165 7.29 5.03 -27.58
N TYR A 166 5.98 4.94 -27.85
CA TYR A 166 5.44 4.22 -29.02
C TYR A 166 4.85 5.15 -30.09
N GLY A 167 4.86 6.46 -29.90
CA GLY A 167 4.32 7.41 -30.86
C GLY A 167 2.79 7.29 -31.00
N GLU A 168 2.29 7.44 -32.22
CA GLU A 168 0.85 7.51 -32.52
C GLU A 168 0.05 6.32 -31.98
N ILE A 169 0.59 5.10 -32.06
CA ILE A 169 -0.12 3.90 -31.59
C ILE A 169 -0.27 3.84 -30.07
N GLY A 170 0.55 4.59 -29.33
CA GLY A 170 0.49 4.68 -27.88
C GLY A 170 -0.45 5.77 -27.35
N LYS A 171 -0.95 6.65 -28.22
CA LYS A 171 -1.84 7.75 -27.81
C LYS A 171 -3.11 7.22 -27.16
N GLY A 172 -3.41 7.73 -25.97
CA GLY A 172 -4.60 7.34 -25.22
C GLY A 172 -4.51 5.98 -24.52
N PHE A 173 -3.43 5.23 -24.73
CA PHE A 173 -3.26 3.89 -24.21
C PHE A 173 -2.69 3.92 -22.79
N ILE A 174 -3.60 3.76 -21.82
CA ILE A 174 -3.27 3.53 -20.41
C ILE A 174 -4.45 2.87 -19.70
N HIS A 175 -4.16 2.06 -18.67
CA HIS A 175 -5.18 1.47 -17.81
C HIS A 175 -5.54 2.44 -16.68
N VAL A 176 -6.78 2.35 -16.19
CA VAL A 176 -7.22 3.10 -15.01
C VAL A 176 -7.57 2.12 -13.90
N HIS A 177 -6.91 2.28 -12.77
CA HIS A 177 -7.04 1.41 -11.60
C HIS A 177 -7.88 2.08 -10.52
N HIS A 178 -8.71 1.30 -9.81
CA HIS A 178 -9.46 1.78 -8.66
C HIS A 178 -8.62 1.60 -7.39
N ILE A 179 -8.27 2.71 -6.74
CA ILE A 179 -7.48 2.74 -5.51
C ILE A 179 -8.21 1.99 -4.37
N VAL A 180 -9.53 2.16 -4.30
CA VAL A 180 -10.39 1.44 -3.36
C VAL A 180 -11.14 0.37 -4.13
N GLN A 181 -10.94 -0.89 -3.75
CA GLN A 181 -11.64 -2.00 -4.42
C GLN A 181 -13.14 -1.94 -4.12
N ILE A 182 -13.94 -1.64 -5.15
CA ILE A 182 -15.40 -1.54 -5.09
C ILE A 182 -16.05 -2.82 -4.57
N ALA A 183 -15.43 -3.99 -4.78
CA ALA A 183 -15.90 -5.27 -4.24
C ALA A 183 -16.05 -5.27 -2.70
N ASN A 184 -15.34 -4.38 -2.00
CA ASN A 184 -15.41 -4.26 -0.53
C ASN A 184 -16.54 -3.32 -0.06
N ILE A 185 -17.21 -2.59 -0.95
CA ILE A 185 -18.27 -1.64 -0.62
C ILE A 185 -19.62 -2.26 -1.02
N LYS A 186 -20.33 -2.88 -0.06
CA LYS A 186 -21.68 -3.46 -0.25
C LYS A 186 -22.80 -2.40 -0.41
N ARG A 187 -22.49 -1.20 -0.88
CA ARG A 187 -23.43 -0.09 -1.12
C ARG A 187 -23.06 0.63 -2.41
N GLU A 188 -24.06 1.26 -3.03
CA GLU A 188 -23.81 2.24 -4.09
C GLU A 188 -22.79 3.26 -3.58
N TYR A 189 -21.68 3.37 -4.30
CA TYR A 189 -20.59 4.29 -4.01
C TYR A 189 -20.55 5.37 -5.08
N GLU A 190 -20.55 6.63 -4.66
CA GLU A 190 -20.29 7.74 -5.58
C GLU A 190 -18.79 7.80 -5.86
N LEU A 191 -18.41 7.32 -7.05
CA LEU A 191 -17.03 7.32 -7.53
C LEU A 191 -16.56 8.76 -7.76
N ASP A 192 -15.49 9.18 -7.07
CA ASP A 192 -14.75 10.39 -7.39
C ASP A 192 -13.62 10.03 -8.38
N PRO A 193 -13.74 10.39 -9.68
CA PRO A 193 -12.78 9.97 -10.69
C PRO A 193 -11.39 10.57 -10.50
N VAL A 194 -11.26 11.62 -9.69
CA VAL A 194 -9.97 12.24 -9.40
C VAL A 194 -9.31 11.54 -8.20
N LYS A 195 -10.09 11.16 -7.19
CA LYS A 195 -9.55 10.62 -5.94
C LYS A 195 -9.47 9.11 -5.89
N ASP A 196 -10.29 8.41 -6.65
CA ASP A 196 -10.44 6.95 -6.52
C ASP A 196 -9.90 6.19 -7.72
N LEU A 197 -9.61 6.91 -8.80
CA LEU A 197 -9.03 6.37 -10.02
C LEU A 197 -7.62 6.90 -10.23
N VAL A 198 -6.79 6.06 -10.84
CA VAL A 198 -5.41 6.43 -11.14
C VAL A 198 -4.95 5.78 -12.45
N PRO A 199 -4.24 6.52 -13.33
CA PRO A 199 -3.69 5.94 -14.56
C PRO A 199 -2.43 5.11 -14.25
N LEU A 200 -2.42 3.85 -14.70
CA LEU A 200 -1.30 2.92 -14.59
C LEU A 200 -1.00 2.25 -15.93
N CYS A 201 0.29 2.01 -16.23
CA CYS A 201 0.65 1.16 -17.36
C CYS A 201 0.22 -0.31 -17.08
N PRO A 202 0.03 -1.14 -18.12
CA PRO A 202 -0.36 -2.54 -17.96
C PRO A 202 0.51 -3.33 -16.97
N ASN A 203 1.83 -3.09 -16.96
CA ASN A 203 2.75 -3.78 -16.08
C ASN A 203 2.54 -3.41 -14.60
N CYS A 204 2.47 -2.10 -14.28
CA CYS A 204 2.20 -1.65 -12.92
C CYS A 204 0.79 -2.04 -12.47
N HIS A 205 -0.19 -2.00 -13.37
CA HIS A 205 -1.56 -2.44 -13.09
C HIS A 205 -1.60 -3.93 -12.72
N ALA A 206 -0.86 -4.78 -13.44
CA ALA A 206 -0.74 -6.19 -13.08
C ALA A 206 -0.05 -6.38 -11.72
N MET A 207 0.99 -5.59 -11.40
CA MET A 207 1.72 -5.71 -10.14
C MET A 207 0.87 -5.35 -8.91
N VAL A 208 0.04 -4.30 -8.97
CA VAL A 208 -0.85 -3.96 -7.85
C VAL A 208 -1.84 -5.09 -7.54
N HIS A 209 -2.30 -5.83 -8.56
CA HIS A 209 -3.23 -6.95 -8.43
C HIS A 209 -2.58 -8.29 -8.05
N ARG A 210 -1.26 -8.36 -7.85
CA ARG A 210 -0.62 -9.57 -7.29
C ARG A 210 -0.97 -9.81 -5.82
N HIS A 211 -1.59 -8.83 -5.17
CA HIS A 211 -2.10 -8.91 -3.81
C HIS A 211 -3.63 -8.81 -3.84
N ASN A 212 -4.29 -9.47 -2.90
CA ASN A 212 -5.73 -9.31 -2.68
C ASN A 212 -5.98 -8.91 -1.21
N PRO A 213 -6.55 -7.72 -0.93
CA PRO A 213 -6.88 -6.65 -1.88
C PRO A 213 -5.64 -6.07 -2.60
N ALA A 214 -5.88 -5.43 -3.74
CA ALA A 214 -4.82 -4.86 -4.58
C ALA A 214 -4.00 -3.83 -3.80
N MET A 215 -2.68 -3.87 -3.98
CA MET A 215 -1.72 -2.95 -3.35
C MET A 215 -1.96 -1.50 -3.81
N HIS A 216 -1.72 -0.54 -2.93
CA HIS A 216 -1.84 0.87 -3.30
C HIS A 216 -0.76 1.26 -4.33
N PRO A 217 -1.08 2.05 -5.37
CA PRO A 217 -0.11 2.53 -6.35
C PRO A 217 1.12 3.21 -5.72
N ASP A 218 0.94 4.07 -4.72
CA ASP A 218 2.07 4.74 -4.03
C ASP A 218 2.98 3.73 -3.33
N GLU A 219 2.41 2.67 -2.75
CA GLU A 219 3.20 1.61 -2.13
C GLU A 219 4.01 0.85 -3.19
N LEU A 220 3.42 0.58 -4.35
CA LEU A 220 4.17 -0.01 -5.47
C LEU A 220 5.27 0.92 -5.96
N ARG A 221 5.02 2.23 -6.02
CA ARG A 221 6.00 3.25 -6.41
C ARG A 221 7.19 3.27 -5.45
N GLU A 222 6.95 3.19 -4.14
CA GLU A 222 8.02 3.10 -3.13
C GLU A 222 8.85 1.82 -3.23
N ARG A 223 8.26 0.72 -3.73
CA ARG A 223 8.92 -0.58 -3.91
C ARG A 223 9.67 -0.71 -5.23
N LEU A 224 9.48 0.20 -6.19
CA LEU A 224 10.22 0.17 -7.45
C LEU A 224 11.70 0.43 -7.19
N CYS A 225 12.53 -0.60 -7.40
CA CYS A 225 13.96 -0.39 -7.61
C CYS A 225 14.12 0.53 -8.84
N GLN A 226 14.86 1.64 -8.69
CA GLN A 226 15.01 2.67 -9.73
C GLN A 226 15.14 2.07 -11.14
N LYS A 227 14.33 2.59 -12.08
CA LYS A 227 14.52 2.31 -13.49
C LYS A 227 15.86 2.91 -13.93
N ASN A 228 16.84 2.07 -14.20
CA ASN A 228 17.86 2.41 -15.19
C ASN A 228 17.15 2.33 -16.55
N VAL A 229 16.68 3.48 -17.05
CA VAL A 229 16.32 3.63 -18.46
C VAL A 229 17.59 3.79 -19.26
#